data_AF-A0A7V2MQM8-F1
#
_entry.id   AF-A0A7V2MQM8-F1
#
_cell.length_a   1.000
_cell.length_b   1.000
_cell.length_c   1.000
_cell.angle_alpha   90.00
_cell.angle_beta   90.00
_cell.angle_gamma   90.00
#
_symmetry.space_group_name_H-M   'P 1'
#
loop_
_entity.id
_entity.type
_entity.pdbx_description
1 polymer ?
#
loop_
_entity_poly.entity_id
_entity_poly.type
_entity_poly.pdbx_seq_one_letter_code
_entity_poly.pdbx_strand_id
1 'polypeptide(L)'
;MPDKFFIISIDTECDKDKNWKVIKPLSFIGVYEGISILEKTFEKYNVKAVYLLSPEVIYDEKSVLIFKDLLKKGVELGTHLHGEFIEPNKKEDVEWTNEYTSS
;
A
#
# COMPACT_ATOMS: atom_id res chain seq x y z
N MET A 1 24.29 -13.22 21.96
CA MET A 1 23.11 -13.62 21.19
C MET A 1 23.16 -12.83 19.89
N PRO A 2 22.86 -13.39 18.71
CA PRO A 2 22.72 -12.52 17.54
C PRO A 2 21.55 -11.56 17.80
N ASP A 3 21.72 -10.32 17.37
CA ASP A 3 20.65 -9.32 17.42
C ASP A 3 19.47 -9.85 16.62
N LYS A 4 18.31 -9.97 17.26
CA LYS A 4 17.06 -10.35 16.59
C LYS A 4 16.44 -9.07 16.06
N PHE A 5 16.29 -8.99 14.74
CA PHE A 5 15.59 -7.91 14.07
C PHE A 5 14.10 -8.22 13.98
N PHE A 6 13.28 -7.20 14.18
CA PHE A 6 11.84 -7.25 13.96
C PHE A 6 11.47 -6.13 12.99
N ILE A 7 10.75 -6.47 11.93
CA ILE A 7 10.39 -5.55 10.86
C ILE A 7 8.87 -5.64 10.68
N ILE A 8 8.24 -4.48 10.49
CA ILE A 8 6.86 -4.39 10.05
C ILE A 8 6.88 -3.79 8.64
N SER A 9 6.40 -4.56 7.68
CA SER A 9 6.09 -4.08 6.33
C SER A 9 4.58 -4.05 6.14
N ILE A 10 4.07 -3.04 5.44
CA ILE A 10 2.64 -2.87 5.15
C ILE A 10 2.48 -2.72 3.64
N ASP A 11 1.79 -3.68 3.02
CA ASP A 11 1.36 -3.56 1.64
C ASP A 11 0.20 -2.57 1.57
N THR A 12 0.34 -1.56 0.71
CA THR A 12 -0.66 -0.53 0.50
C THR A 12 -1.20 -0.68 -0.91
N GLU A 13 -2.53 -0.75 -1.02
CA GLU A 13 -3.26 -1.15 -2.21
C GLU A 13 -4.59 -0.39 -2.30
N CYS A 14 -5.31 -0.55 -3.42
CA CYS A 14 -6.70 -0.13 -3.52
C CYS A 14 -7.64 -0.99 -2.64
N ASP A 15 -8.80 -0.43 -2.28
CA ASP A 15 -9.78 -1.11 -1.44
C ASP A 15 -10.40 -2.32 -2.16
N LYS A 16 -10.57 -3.41 -1.40
CA LYS A 16 -11.22 -4.64 -1.84
C LYS A 16 -12.53 -4.87 -1.12
N ASP A 17 -13.46 -5.54 -1.79
CA ASP A 17 -14.67 -6.04 -1.15
C ASP A 17 -14.38 -7.27 -0.26
N LYS A 18 -15.41 -7.77 0.42
CA LYS A 18 -15.31 -8.97 1.27
C LYS A 18 -14.88 -10.25 0.53
N ASN A 19 -14.92 -10.25 -0.80
CA ASN A 19 -14.50 -11.35 -1.66
C ASN A 19 -13.15 -11.08 -2.30
N TRP A 20 -12.40 -10.05 -1.87
CA TRP A 20 -11.11 -9.62 -2.41
C TRP A 20 -11.15 -9.01 -3.82
N LYS A 21 -12.34 -8.67 -4.32
CA LYS A 21 -12.51 -7.98 -5.61
C LYS A 21 -12.20 -6.50 -5.48
N VAL A 22 -11.57 -5.94 -6.51
CA VAL A 22 -11.32 -4.49 -6.62
C VAL A 22 -12.64 -3.72 -6.58
N ILE A 23 -12.76 -2.75 -5.68
CA ILE A 23 -13.90 -1.82 -5.65
C ILE A 23 -13.72 -0.75 -6.73
N LYS A 24 -14.81 -0.44 -7.45
CA LYS A 24 -14.83 0.56 -8.53
C LYS A 24 -15.85 1.67 -8.26
N PRO A 25 -15.53 2.95 -8.55
CA PRO A 25 -14.20 3.45 -8.92
C PRO A 25 -13.17 3.16 -7.81
N LEU A 26 -11.88 3.12 -8.16
CA LEU A 26 -10.82 2.82 -7.19
C LEU A 26 -10.93 3.76 -5.98
N SER A 27 -10.84 3.18 -4.80
CA SER A 27 -10.75 3.90 -3.53
C SER A 27 -9.57 3.39 -2.72
N PHE A 28 -9.09 4.22 -1.80
CA PHE A 28 -7.89 3.96 -1.01
C PHE A 28 -8.11 4.33 0.45
N ILE A 29 -9.26 3.96 1.02
CA ILE A 29 -9.62 4.28 2.41
C ILE A 29 -8.58 3.70 3.39
N GLY A 30 -8.06 2.50 3.09
CA GLY A 30 -6.94 1.93 3.84
C GLY A 30 -5.72 2.85 3.91
N VAL A 31 -5.42 3.56 2.83
CA VAL A 31 -4.33 4.57 2.77
C VAL A 31 -4.74 5.88 3.44
N TYR A 32 -5.92 6.40 3.10
CA TYR A 32 -6.39 7.71 3.55
C TYR A 32 -6.60 7.80 5.06
N GLU A 33 -7.10 6.73 5.65
CA GLU A 33 -7.52 6.69 7.04
C GLU A 33 -6.72 5.66 7.83
N GLY A 34 -6.58 4.45 7.29
CA GLY A 34 -5.95 3.32 7.97
C GLY A 34 -4.50 3.58 8.38
N ILE A 35 -3.71 4.22 7.50
CA ILE A 35 -2.31 4.55 7.81
C ILE A 35 -2.21 5.48 9.02
N SER A 36 -3.09 6.48 9.12
CA SER A 36 -3.07 7.41 10.26
C SER A 36 -3.33 6.72 11.61
N ILE A 37 -4.10 5.63 11.60
CA ILE A 37 -4.41 4.83 12.79
C ILE A 37 -3.20 3.95 13.16
N LEU A 38 -2.57 3.33 12.16
CA LEU A 38 -1.36 2.53 12.33
C LEU A 38 -0.20 3.38 12.85
N GLU A 39 0.05 4.54 12.23
CA GLU A 39 1.15 5.44 12.61
C GLU A 39 1.01 5.92 14.05
N LYS A 40 -0.20 6.23 14.54
CA LYS A 40 -0.43 6.56 15.96
C LYS A 40 -0.02 5.41 16.89
N THR A 41 -0.25 4.17 16.46
CA THR A 41 0.16 2.99 17.23
C THR A 41 1.67 2.82 17.18
N PHE A 42 2.29 2.98 16.01
CA PHE A 42 3.73 2.86 15.86
C PHE A 42 4.50 3.95 16.63
N GLU A 43 4.02 5.21 16.59
CA GLU A 43 4.56 6.32 17.38
C GLU A 43 4.53 6.00 18.88
N LYS A 44 3.42 5.41 19.39
CA LYS A 44 3.30 5.01 20.81
C LYS A 44 4.35 3.99 21.24
N TYR A 45 4.75 3.08 20.35
CA TYR A 45 5.70 2.01 20.64
C TYR A 45 7.11 2.28 20.10
N ASN A 46 7.36 3.48 19.55
CA ASN A 46 8.61 3.85 18.88
C ASN A 46 9.02 2.84 17.78
N VAL A 47 8.04 2.39 17.00
CA VAL A 47 8.23 1.48 15.86
C VAL A 47 8.21 2.31 14.57
N LYS A 48 8.99 1.88 13.59
CA LYS A 48 8.92 2.40 12.22
C LYS A 48 8.56 1.27 11.27
N ALA A 49 7.52 1.47 10.47
CA ALA A 49 7.14 0.53 9.42
C ALA A 49 7.81 0.88 8.08
N VAL A 50 7.86 -0.12 7.20
CA VAL A 50 8.13 0.06 5.77
C VAL A 50 6.79 -0.03 5.04
N TYR A 51 6.45 0.98 4.24
CA TYR A 51 5.23 0.95 3.42
C TYR A 51 5.57 0.54 1.99
N LEU A 52 4.96 -0.53 1.51
CA LEU A 52 5.12 -1.03 0.15
C LEU A 52 3.97 -0.48 -0.70
N LEU A 53 4.30 0.32 -1.71
CA LEU A 53 3.33 1.02 -2.54
C LEU A 53 3.03 0.23 -3.81
N SER A 54 1.75 -0.08 -4.05
CA SER A 54 1.30 -0.62 -5.33
C SER A 54 1.24 0.47 -6.42
N PRO A 55 1.24 0.10 -7.72
CA PRO A 55 1.19 1.08 -8.82
C PRO A 55 -0.04 1.99 -8.75
N GLU A 56 -1.21 1.45 -8.47
CA GLU A 56 -2.45 2.23 -8.38
C GLU A 56 -2.46 3.21 -7.19
N VAL A 57 -1.75 2.89 -6.10
CA VAL A 57 -1.54 3.83 -4.98
C VAL A 57 -0.58 4.95 -5.38
N ILE A 58 0.46 4.65 -6.17
CA ILE A 58 1.42 5.65 -6.67
C ILE A 58 0.74 6.62 -7.66
N TYR A 59 -0.25 6.15 -8.42
CA TYR A 59 -1.01 6.97 -9.36
C TYR A 59 -2.11 7.83 -8.69
N ASP A 60 -2.45 7.55 -7.44
CA ASP A 60 -3.43 8.34 -6.69
C ASP A 60 -2.78 9.54 -6.00
N GLU A 61 -3.16 10.76 -6.41
CA GLU A 61 -2.55 12.00 -5.92
C GLU A 61 -2.68 12.17 -4.40
N LYS A 62 -3.81 11.75 -3.82
CA LYS A 62 -4.05 11.89 -2.38
C LYS A 62 -3.16 10.95 -1.58
N SER A 63 -2.99 9.71 -2.04
CA SER A 63 -2.05 8.74 -1.48
C SER A 63 -0.62 9.27 -1.55
N VAL A 64 -0.20 9.83 -2.68
CA VAL A 64 1.13 10.45 -2.84
C VAL A 64 1.38 11.54 -1.81
N LEU A 65 0.40 12.40 -1.53
CA LEU A 65 0.55 13.45 -0.51
C LEU A 65 0.76 12.87 0.89
N ILE A 66 -0.01 11.84 1.25
CA ILE A 66 0.12 11.16 2.55
C ILE A 66 1.51 10.54 2.70
N PHE A 67 1.99 9.80 1.70
CA PHE A 67 3.31 9.17 1.78
C PHE A 67 4.47 10.17 1.74
N LYS A 68 4.33 11.30 1.04
CA LYS A 68 5.29 12.40 1.11
C LYS A 68 5.40 12.99 2.51
N ASP A 69 4.30 13.06 3.25
CA ASP A 69 4.32 13.54 4.64
C ASP A 69 4.94 12.50 5.59
N LEU A 70 4.69 11.21 5.38
CA LEU A 70 5.33 10.15 6.15
C LEU A 70 6.84 10.07 5.89
N LEU A 71 7.29 10.27 4.65
CA LEU A 71 8.72 10.35 4.33
C LEU A 71 9.43 11.43 5.15
N LYS A 72 8.80 12.58 5.39
CA LYS A 72 9.36 13.64 6.24
C LYS A 72 9.49 13.21 7.70
N LYS A 73 8.68 12.24 8.17
CA LYS A 73 8.81 11.61 9.49
C LYS A 73 9.88 10.51 9.53
N GLY A 74 10.48 10.18 8.39
CA GLY A 74 11.52 9.17 8.27
C GLY A 74 11.02 7.73 8.33
N VAL A 75 9.82 7.48 7.78
CA VAL A 75 9.40 6.12 7.40
C VAL A 75 10.12 5.69 6.13
N GLU A 76 10.22 4.38 5.90
CA GLU A 76 10.75 3.82 4.66
C GLU A 76 9.61 3.52 3.69
N LEU A 77 9.80 3.83 2.41
CA LEU A 77 8.88 3.45 1.34
C LEU A 77 9.57 2.48 0.39
N GLY A 78 8.92 1.36 0.12
CA GLY A 78 9.26 0.45 -0.96
C GLY A 78 8.13 0.36 -1.97
N THR A 79 8.32 -0.45 -3.01
CA THR A 79 7.29 -0.71 -4.02
C THR A 79 6.97 -2.19 -4.02
N HIS A 80 5.70 -2.53 -4.28
CA HIS A 80 5.30 -3.87 -4.70
C HIS A 80 4.47 -3.77 -5.98
N LEU A 81 4.24 -4.90 -6.66
CA LEU A 81 3.73 -4.90 -8.03
C LEU A 81 2.37 -5.58 -8.15
N HIS A 82 1.43 -4.85 -8.75
CA HIS A 82 0.27 -5.41 -9.43
C HIS A 82 0.43 -5.22 -10.94
N GLY A 83 0.66 -6.33 -11.66
CA GLY A 83 0.93 -6.30 -13.10
C GLY A 83 -0.24 -5.73 -13.91
N GLU A 84 -1.46 -5.83 -13.38
CA GLU A 84 -2.71 -5.39 -13.98
C GLU A 84 -2.83 -3.87 -14.06
N PHE A 85 -2.08 -3.13 -13.23
CA PHE A 85 -2.14 -1.68 -13.14
C PHE A 85 -0.99 -0.96 -13.87
N ILE A 86 -0.06 -1.70 -14.50
CA ILE A 86 1.11 -1.12 -15.17
C ILE A 86 1.13 -1.37 -16.69
N GLU A 87 1.74 -0.44 -17.42
CA GLU A 87 1.98 -0.55 -18.86
C GLU A 87 3.02 -1.63 -19.21
N PRO A 88 2.98 -2.22 -20.43
CA PRO A 88 2.07 -1.93 -21.54
C PRO A 88 0.75 -2.73 -21.51
N ASN A 89 0.59 -3.63 -20.54
CA ASN A 89 -0.54 -4.56 -20.46
C ASN A 89 -1.53 -4.18 -19.35
N LYS A 90 -1.64 -2.88 -19.07
CA LYS A 90 -2.55 -2.34 -18.07
C LYS A 90 -3.98 -2.69 -18.47
N LYS A 91 -4.76 -3.20 -17.51
CA LYS A 91 -6.18 -3.49 -17.73
C LYS A 91 -7.03 -2.32 -17.26
N GLU A 92 -8.04 -1.97 -18.05
CA GLU A 92 -9.01 -0.95 -17.67
C GLU A 92 -9.98 -1.46 -16.60
N ASP A 93 -10.30 -2.75 -16.65
CA ASP A 93 -11.33 -3.38 -15.81
C ASP A 93 -10.75 -4.49 -14.92
N VAL A 94 -9.78 -4.16 -14.06
CA VAL A 94 -9.18 -5.11 -13.10
C VAL A 94 -10.21 -5.59 -12.07
N GLU A 95 -10.48 -6.89 -11.98
CA GLU A 95 -11.30 -7.48 -10.91
C GLU A 95 -10.43 -7.92 -9.73
N TRP A 96 -9.22 -8.42 -10.00
CA TRP A 96 -8.31 -8.98 -9.00
C TRP A 96 -6.88 -8.43 -9.18
N THR A 97 -6.16 -8.26 -8.07
CA THR A 97 -4.77 -7.71 -8.08
C THR A 97 -3.70 -8.79 -8.29
N ASN A 98 -4.11 -9.94 -8.82
CA ASN A 98 -3.28 -11.14 -9.02
C ASN A 98 -3.70 -11.94 -10.27
N GLU A 99 -4.36 -11.29 -11.24
CA GLU A 99 -4.85 -11.93 -12.46
C GLU A 99 -3.72 -12.51 -13.31
N TYR A 100 -2.50 -11.95 -13.24
CA TYR A 100 -1.34 -12.48 -13.95
C TYR A 100 -0.54 -13.54 -13.19
N THR A 101 -0.76 -13.70 -11.88
CA THR A 101 0.01 -14.62 -11.03
C THR A 101 -0.74 -15.89 -10.64
N SER A 102 -2.02 -16.01 -11.04
CA SER A 102 -2.91 -17.13 -10.67
C SER A 102 -2.97 -18.27 -11.71
N SER A 103 -1.85 -18.55 -12.39
CA SER A 103 -1.71 -19.63 -13.39
C SER A 103 -1.51 -21.01 -12.77
#